data_AF-A0A0S9NDI6-F1
#
_entry.id   AF-A0A0S9NDI6-F1
#
_cell.length_a   1.000
_cell.length_b   1.000
_cell.length_c   1.000
_cell.angle_alpha   90.00
_cell.angle_beta   90.00
_cell.angle_gamma   90.00
#
_symmetry.space_group_name_H-M   'P 1'
#
loop_
_entity.id
_entity.type
_entity.pdbx_description
1 polymer ?
#
loop_
_entity_poly.entity_id
_entity_poly.type
_entity_poly.pdbx_seq_one_letter_code
_entity_poly.pdbx_strand_id
1 'polypeptide(L)'
;MNKKLVLAALMVAAALAACGKKEEPAPAPAPAVEAPAPAPAAAPAEAAASAAADAASAAASAADSAASAVGSATEAAKDSAAAAVSNATEAAKDAAAAASDAAKAAAEAAKGAAKQ
;
A
#
# COMPACT_ATOMS: atom_id res chain seq x y z
N MET A 1 16.37 -3.01 -1.91
CA MET A 1 16.78 -4.05 -0.95
C MET A 1 16.06 -3.97 0.41
N ASN A 2 14.96 -3.20 0.57
CA ASN A 2 14.48 -2.82 1.91
C ASN A 2 13.28 -3.64 2.42
N LYS A 3 12.68 -4.49 1.56
CA LYS A 3 11.49 -5.27 1.92
C LYS A 3 11.80 -6.58 2.65
N LYS A 4 13.01 -7.11 2.47
CA LYS A 4 13.48 -8.35 3.12
C LYS A 4 13.85 -8.12 4.60
N LEU A 5 14.41 -6.95 4.91
CA LEU A 5 14.82 -6.60 6.28
C LEU A 5 13.61 -6.36 7.19
N VAL A 6 12.57 -5.69 6.68
CA VAL A 6 11.32 -5.48 7.43
C VAL A 6 10.63 -6.81 7.73
N LEU A 7 10.62 -7.74 6.78
CA LEU A 7 10.03 -9.06 6.97
C LEU A 7 10.82 -9.92 7.98
N ALA A 8 12.16 -9.82 7.97
CA ALA A 8 13.02 -10.52 8.92
C ALA A 8 12.88 -9.97 10.35
N ALA A 9 12.77 -8.65 10.51
CA ALA A 9 12.57 -8.02 11.81
C ALA A 9 11.24 -8.44 12.46
N LEU A 10 10.17 -8.54 11.68
CA LEU A 10 8.85 -8.99 12.16
C LEU A 10 8.86 -10.45 12.67
N MET A 11 9.58 -11.35 11.98
CA MET A 11 9.69 -12.75 12.41
C MET A 11 10.52 -12.92 13.70
N VAL A 12 11.57 -12.11 13.90
CA VAL A 12 12.38 -12.12 15.12
C VAL A 12 11.58 -11.59 16.32
N ALA A 13 10.79 -10.53 16.13
CA ALA A 13 9.92 -10.00 17.18
C ALA A 13 8.84 -11.01 17.63
N ALA A 14 8.27 -11.77 16.68
CA ALA A 14 7.29 -12.81 16.99
C ALA A 14 7.90 -14.00 17.77
N ALA A 15 9.14 -14.38 17.46
CA ALA A 15 9.85 -15.44 18.18
C ALA A 15 10.22 -15.02 19.62
N LEU A 16 10.59 -13.75 19.83
CA LEU A 16 10.92 -13.22 21.16
C LEU A 16 9.67 -13.08 22.06
N ALA A 17 8.53 -12.72 21.47
CA ALA A 17 7.23 -12.72 22.16
C ALA A 17 6.78 -14.14 22.56
N ALA A 18 7.21 -15.18 21.83
CA ALA A 18 6.89 -16.58 22.13
C ALA A 18 7.87 -17.26 23.09
N CYS A 19 9.09 -16.73 23.30
CA CYS A 19 10.12 -17.33 24.17
C CYS A 19 10.27 -16.66 25.55
N GLY A 20 9.58 -15.53 25.80
CA GLY A 20 9.70 -14.76 27.05
C GLY A 20 9.01 -15.34 28.30
N LYS A 21 8.70 -16.64 28.37
CA LYS A 21 7.86 -17.18 29.48
C LYS A 21 8.28 -18.51 30.09
N LYS A 22 9.57 -18.89 30.09
CA LYS A 22 9.97 -20.07 30.88
C LYS A 22 11.42 -20.06 31.34
N GLU A 23 11.65 -19.65 32.59
CA GLU A 23 12.77 -20.14 33.41
C GLU A 23 12.36 -20.14 34.89
N GLU A 24 12.41 -21.32 35.52
CA GLU A 24 12.20 -21.61 36.95
C GLU A 24 13.39 -22.45 37.41
N PRO A 25 13.88 -22.26 38.65
CA PRO A 25 14.26 -23.43 39.45
C PRO A 25 13.81 -23.39 40.94
N ALA A 26 12.88 -24.31 41.28
CA ALA A 26 12.84 -25.29 42.40
C ALA A 26 13.03 -24.85 43.90
N PRO A 27 12.83 -25.73 44.92
CA PRO A 27 11.57 -25.89 45.67
C PRO A 27 11.60 -25.53 47.19
N ALA A 28 10.47 -24.96 47.63
CA ALA A 28 9.71 -24.99 48.92
C ALA A 28 10.39 -24.99 50.32
N PRO A 29 10.08 -23.99 51.17
CA PRO A 29 9.87 -24.15 52.61
C PRO A 29 8.40 -24.48 52.97
N ALA A 30 8.22 -25.20 54.09
CA ALA A 30 6.98 -25.82 54.58
C ALA A 30 5.80 -24.85 54.86
N PRO A 31 4.54 -25.29 54.76
CA PRO A 31 3.37 -24.41 54.83
C PRO A 31 3.11 -23.92 56.27
N ALA A 32 3.42 -22.65 56.51
CA ALA A 32 2.74 -21.87 57.55
C ALA A 32 1.38 -21.41 56.98
N VAL A 33 0.32 -21.50 57.78
CA VAL A 33 -0.99 -20.94 57.43
C VAL A 33 -0.88 -19.41 57.45
N GLU A 34 -0.56 -18.83 56.30
CA GLU A 34 -0.66 -17.39 56.09
C GLU A 34 -2.12 -16.98 55.84
N ALA A 35 -2.53 -15.90 56.49
CA ALA A 35 -3.78 -15.23 56.20
C ALA A 35 -3.81 -14.84 54.70
N PRO A 36 -4.98 -14.86 54.03
CA PRO A 36 -5.07 -14.59 52.59
C PRO A 36 -4.42 -13.24 52.26
N ALA A 37 -3.36 -13.30 51.44
CA ALA A 37 -2.70 -12.11 50.92
C ALA A 37 -3.70 -11.26 50.11
N PRO A 38 -3.64 -9.92 50.22
CA PRO A 38 -4.55 -9.05 49.47
C PRO A 38 -4.39 -9.30 47.96
N ALA A 39 -5.53 -9.41 47.26
CA ALA A 39 -5.55 -9.63 45.82
C ALA A 39 -4.81 -8.49 45.08
N PRO A 40 -3.99 -8.80 44.04
CA PRO A 40 -3.27 -7.78 43.30
C PRO A 40 -4.25 -6.79 42.63
N ALA A 41 -4.00 -5.50 42.81
CA ALA A 41 -4.83 -4.43 42.26
C ALA A 41 -4.82 -4.44 40.72
N ALA A 42 -6.00 -4.30 40.10
CA ALA A 42 -6.22 -4.41 38.65
C ALA A 42 -5.65 -3.27 37.78
N ALA A 43 -4.97 -2.28 38.37
CA ALA A 43 -4.48 -1.07 37.72
C ALA A 43 -3.61 -1.25 36.44
N PRO A 44 -2.74 -2.28 36.28
CA PRO A 44 -1.91 -2.37 35.08
C PRO A 44 -2.68 -2.76 33.81
N ALA A 45 -3.90 -3.32 33.93
CA ALA A 45 -4.68 -3.78 32.78
C ALA A 45 -5.38 -2.63 32.03
N GLU A 46 -5.92 -1.64 32.75
CA GLU A 46 -6.61 -0.50 32.13
C GLU A 46 -5.65 0.41 31.34
N ALA A 47 -4.47 0.69 31.89
CA ALA A 47 -3.45 1.48 31.20
C ALA A 47 -2.99 0.81 29.89
N ALA A 48 -2.85 -0.52 29.88
CA ALA A 48 -2.53 -1.29 28.69
C ALA A 48 -3.66 -1.24 27.64
N ALA A 49 -4.92 -1.31 28.08
CA ALA A 49 -6.08 -1.21 27.20
C ALA A 49 -6.18 0.17 26.54
N SER A 50 -5.98 1.26 27.29
CA SER A 50 -5.96 2.61 26.73
C SER A 50 -4.85 2.78 25.70
N ALA A 51 -3.62 2.38 26.03
CA ALA A 51 -2.50 2.46 25.09
C ALA A 51 -2.74 1.66 23.79
N ALA A 52 -3.39 0.50 23.88
CA ALA A 52 -3.78 -0.28 22.72
C ALA A 52 -4.84 0.42 21.86
N ALA A 53 -5.82 1.09 22.49
CA ALA A 53 -6.84 1.86 21.78
C ALA A 53 -6.24 3.08 21.05
N ASP A 54 -5.33 3.81 21.70
CA ASP A 54 -4.61 4.93 21.08
C ASP A 54 -3.77 4.47 19.89
N ALA A 55 -3.05 3.35 20.04
CA ALA A 55 -2.28 2.77 18.94
C ALA A 55 -3.17 2.34 17.77
N ALA A 56 -4.34 1.76 18.03
CA ALA A 56 -5.31 1.39 17.00
C ALA A 56 -5.88 2.62 16.28
N SER A 57 -6.18 3.69 17.02
CA SER A 57 -6.64 4.96 16.44
C SER A 57 -5.58 5.59 15.54
N ALA A 58 -4.33 5.66 16.00
CA ALA A 58 -3.22 6.16 15.20
C ALA A 58 -3.00 5.33 13.92
N ALA A 59 -3.10 4.00 14.02
CA ALA A 59 -3.01 3.10 12.86
C ALA A 59 -4.15 3.35 11.86
N ALA A 60 -5.37 3.56 12.33
CA ALA A 60 -6.52 3.88 11.48
C ALA A 60 -6.33 5.22 10.75
N SER A 61 -5.87 6.27 11.44
CA SER A 61 -5.57 7.57 10.82
C SER A 61 -4.44 7.48 9.79
N ALA A 62 -3.41 6.67 10.05
CA ALA A 62 -2.33 6.43 9.09
C ALA A 62 -2.84 5.68 7.85
N ALA A 63 -3.74 4.70 8.02
CA ALA A 63 -4.36 3.98 6.92
C ALA A 63 -5.24 4.90 6.05
N ASP A 64 -6.03 5.78 6.66
CA ASP A 64 -6.86 6.75 5.94
C ASP A 64 -6.01 7.75 5.13
N SER A 65 -4.92 8.24 5.73
CA SER A 65 -3.95 9.11 5.05
C SER A 65 -3.31 8.41 3.85
N ALA A 66 -2.95 7.14 4.01
CA ALA A 66 -2.39 6.33 2.91
C ALA A 66 -3.42 6.08 1.81
N ALA A 67 -4.67 5.77 2.16
CA ALA A 67 -5.76 5.60 1.20
C ALA A 67 -6.01 6.89 0.39
N SER A 68 -6.05 8.04 1.06
CA SER A 68 -6.18 9.35 0.42
C SER A 68 -5.04 9.63 -0.56
N ALA A 69 -3.78 9.36 -0.16
CA ALA A 69 -2.63 9.53 -1.04
C ALA A 69 -2.69 8.62 -2.29
N VAL A 70 -3.12 7.37 -2.13
CA VAL A 70 -3.31 6.42 -3.24
C VAL A 70 -4.43 6.89 -4.17
N GLY A 71 -5.52 7.44 -3.63
CA GLY A 71 -6.61 8.04 -4.40
C GLY A 71 -6.11 9.17 -5.30
N SER A 72 -5.38 10.14 -4.74
CA SER A 72 -4.80 11.25 -5.49
C SER A 72 -3.80 10.79 -6.56
N ALA A 73 -2.95 9.82 -6.26
CA ALA A 73 -2.03 9.25 -7.24
C ALA A 73 -2.75 8.56 -8.40
N THR A 74 -3.88 7.90 -8.12
CA THR A 74 -4.69 7.21 -9.14
C THR A 74 -5.41 8.19 -10.06
N GLU A 75 -5.95 9.29 -9.52
CA GLU A 75 -6.53 10.39 -10.31
C GLU A 75 -5.48 11.01 -11.24
N ALA A 76 -4.30 11.37 -10.71
CA ALA A 76 -3.21 11.90 -11.52
C ALA A 76 -2.77 10.94 -12.64
N ALA A 77 -2.73 9.63 -12.35
CA ALA A 77 -2.42 8.62 -13.35
C ALA A 77 -3.50 8.52 -14.44
N LYS A 78 -4.79 8.63 -14.08
CA LYS A 78 -5.89 8.66 -15.06
C LYS A 78 -5.82 9.89 -15.96
N ASP A 79 -5.58 11.07 -15.40
CA ASP A 79 -5.45 12.31 -16.16
C ASP A 79 -4.28 12.23 -17.15
N SER A 80 -3.14 11.70 -16.71
CA SER A 80 -1.98 11.47 -17.59
C SER A 80 -2.29 10.46 -18.70
N ALA A 81 -3.04 9.39 -18.40
CA ALA A 81 -3.44 8.40 -19.39
C ALA A 81 -4.44 9.00 -20.41
N ALA A 82 -5.40 9.79 -19.94
CA ALA A 82 -6.37 10.48 -20.80
C ALA A 82 -5.66 11.47 -21.74
N ALA A 83 -4.70 12.25 -21.23
CA ALA A 83 -3.89 13.15 -22.05
C ALA A 83 -3.08 12.40 -23.11
N ALA A 84 -2.47 11.27 -22.75
CA ALA A 84 -1.71 10.43 -23.68
C ALA A 84 -2.61 9.85 -24.79
N VAL A 85 -3.81 9.39 -24.45
CA VAL A 85 -4.79 8.86 -25.42
C VAL A 85 -5.29 9.96 -26.36
N SER A 86 -5.58 11.15 -25.85
CA SER A 86 -5.97 12.30 -26.68
C SER A 86 -4.88 12.68 -27.68
N ASN A 87 -3.64 12.77 -27.23
CA ASN A 87 -2.49 13.06 -28.10
C ASN A 87 -2.29 11.97 -29.16
N ALA A 88 -2.42 10.69 -28.78
CA ALA A 88 -2.33 9.58 -29.72
C ALA A 88 -3.47 9.59 -30.76
N THR A 89 -4.67 10.01 -30.35
CA THR A 89 -5.83 10.11 -31.25
C THR A 89 -5.69 11.26 -32.24
N GLU A 90 -5.19 12.43 -31.81
CA GLU A 90 -4.86 13.55 -32.69
C GLU A 90 -3.81 13.14 -33.72
N ALA A 91 -2.70 12.53 -33.27
CA ALA A 91 -1.66 12.04 -34.16
C ALA A 91 -2.19 10.99 -35.17
N ALA A 92 -3.11 10.12 -34.74
CA ALA A 92 -3.74 9.15 -35.64
C ALA A 92 -4.65 9.83 -36.69
N LYS A 93 -5.38 10.89 -36.32
CA LYS A 93 -6.18 11.68 -37.26
C LYS A 93 -5.30 12.40 -38.28
N ASP A 94 -4.22 13.02 -37.84
CA ASP A 94 -3.27 13.71 -38.73
C ASP A 94 -2.64 12.73 -39.72
N ALA A 95 -2.24 11.55 -39.25
CA ALA A 95 -1.72 10.50 -40.12
C ALA A 95 -2.76 10.02 -41.16
N ALA A 96 -4.03 9.87 -40.75
CA ALA A 96 -5.11 9.47 -41.65
C ALA A 96 -5.44 10.55 -42.70
N ALA A 97 -5.39 11.83 -42.31
CA ALA A 97 -5.57 12.96 -43.23
C ALA A 97 -4.44 13.00 -44.27
N ALA A 98 -3.19 12.91 -43.82
CA ALA A 98 -2.02 12.87 -44.71
C ALA A 98 -2.05 11.69 -45.69
N ALA A 99 -2.47 10.50 -45.22
CA ALA A 99 -2.63 9.33 -46.08
C ALA A 99 -3.73 9.55 -47.15
N SER A 100 -4.83 10.21 -46.77
CA SER A 100 -5.93 10.53 -47.69
C SER A 100 -5.49 11.56 -48.75
N ASP A 101 -4.76 12.59 -48.35
CA ASP A 101 -4.22 13.60 -49.26
C ASP A 101 -3.20 12.99 -50.24
N ALA A 102 -2.31 12.12 -49.76
CA ALA A 102 -1.37 11.39 -50.60
C ALA A 102 -2.09 10.48 -51.62
N ALA A 103 -3.13 9.77 -51.20
CA ALA A 103 -3.92 8.93 -52.10
C ALA A 103 -4.63 9.76 -53.18
N LYS A 104 -5.17 10.93 -52.82
CA LYS A 104 -5.82 11.85 -53.77
C LYS A 104 -4.81 12.42 -54.76
N ALA A 105 -3.64 12.84 -54.30
CA ALA A 105 -2.55 13.32 -55.16
C ALA A 105 -2.09 12.26 -56.16
N ALA A 106 -1.94 11.01 -55.70
CA ALA A 106 -1.58 9.88 -56.57
C ALA A 106 -2.67 9.60 -57.63
N ALA A 107 -3.94 9.67 -57.25
CA ALA A 107 -5.05 9.47 -58.19
C ALA A 107 -5.10 10.57 -59.26
N GLU A 108 -4.85 11.83 -58.90
CA GLU A 108 -4.80 12.95 -59.86
C GLU A 108 -3.58 12.83 -60.79
N ALA A 109 -2.42 12.43 -60.28
CA ALA A 109 -1.24 12.17 -61.09
C ALA A 109 -1.49 11.04 -62.11
N ALA A 110 -2.16 9.96 -61.70
CA ALA A 110 -2.52 8.85 -62.60
C ALA A 110 -3.49 9.29 -63.71
N LYS A 111 -4.50 10.10 -63.39
CA LYS A 111 -5.39 10.68 -64.41
C LYS A 111 -4.66 11.61 -65.38
N GLY A 112 -3.69 12.40 -64.88
CA GLY A 112 -2.85 13.26 -65.70
C GLY A 112 -2.01 12.47 -66.69
N ALA A 113 -1.39 11.37 -66.25
CA ALA A 113 -0.59 10.49 -67.10
C ALA A 113 -1.42 9.77 -68.17
N ALA A 114 -2.68 9.41 -67.88
CA ALA A 114 -3.56 8.74 -68.84
C ALA A 114 -4.08 9.66 -69.97
N LYS A 115 -3.87 10.98 -69.88
CA LYS A 115 -4.29 11.97 -70.88
C LYS A 115 -3.14 12.46 -71.77
N GLN A 116 -1.93 11.96 -71.55
CA GLN A 116 -0.72 12.28 -72.34
C GLN A 116 -0.48 11.21 -73.40
#